data_AF-A0A2G9R6J1-F1
#
_entry.id   AF-A0A2G9R6J1-F1
#
_cell.length_a   1.000
_cell.length_b   1.000
_cell.length_c   1.000
_cell.angle_alpha   90.00
_cell.angle_beta   90.00
_cell.angle_gamma   90.00
#
_symmetry.space_group_name_H-M   'P 1'
#
loop_
_entity.id
_entity.type
_entity.pdbx_description
1 polymer ?
#
loop_
_entity_poly.entity_id
_entity_poly.type
_entity_poly.pdbx_seq_one_letter_code
_entity_poly.pdbx_strand_id
1 'polypeptide(L)'
;VTHFCVVLTAKDFNPEKYAVFGRILSRIYETHGSPVPMVETYISVFTKGTCQSEDNGTFLCRDYDQRKAFMSGSVKDVVLQFGMESVILYTALMLKKRIVVYHPKVEVVLEFSRSLPALVWHRQDWSILHPYVHLTPEEIDPLKCVSGYIAGFHEAEVSNRSDLYDVFVNLAENTVSISHSAKEALTLGKLHKEIGQLLVQSAEDLDKTESQVIKDICVKTREILSILSSLSQETGDRDRPTLNLEQLRQKKFPPATENFLMHLAAAEQMLLT
;
A
#
# COMPACT_ATOMS: atom_id res chain seq x y z
N VAL A 1 -2.21 -37.91 6.76
CA VAL A 1 -2.00 -36.49 7.10
C VAL A 1 -3.35 -35.92 7.49
N THR A 2 -3.52 -35.41 8.71
CA THR A 2 -4.79 -34.77 9.13
C THR A 2 -4.81 -33.28 8.86
N HIS A 3 -3.63 -32.64 8.87
CA HIS A 3 -3.42 -31.23 8.54
C HIS A 3 -2.05 -31.09 7.86
N PHE A 4 -1.93 -30.20 6.89
CA PHE A 4 -0.66 -29.82 6.26
C PHE A 4 -0.70 -28.34 5.88
N CYS A 5 0.48 -27.76 5.61
CA CYS A 5 0.63 -26.40 5.14
C CYS A 5 1.65 -26.38 3.99
N VAL A 6 1.30 -25.73 2.88
CA VAL A 6 2.21 -25.47 1.76
C VAL A 6 2.60 -24.00 1.81
N VAL A 7 3.90 -23.74 1.95
CA VAL A 7 4.45 -22.38 1.96
C VAL A 7 5.27 -22.16 0.71
N LEU A 8 4.95 -21.09 -0.03
CA LEU A 8 5.68 -20.66 -1.22
C LEU A 8 6.45 -19.38 -0.93
N THR A 9 7.77 -19.44 -1.05
CA THR A 9 8.65 -18.28 -0.94
C THR A 9 9.07 -17.80 -2.32
N ALA A 10 8.86 -16.52 -2.59
CA ALA A 10 9.19 -15.88 -3.86
C ALA A 10 9.90 -14.54 -3.65
N LYS A 11 10.60 -14.06 -4.68
CA LYS A 11 11.28 -12.76 -4.66
C LYS A 11 10.38 -11.60 -5.09
N ASP A 12 9.30 -11.89 -5.80
CA ASP A 12 8.30 -10.93 -6.25
C ASP A 12 7.02 -11.03 -5.42
N PHE A 13 6.31 -9.92 -5.30
CA PHE A 13 5.03 -9.86 -4.60
C PHE A 13 3.85 -9.95 -5.59
N ASN A 14 3.29 -11.14 -5.75
CA ASN A 14 2.13 -11.41 -6.61
C ASN A 14 1.20 -12.46 -5.94
N PRO A 15 0.35 -12.03 -5.00
CA PRO A 15 -0.45 -12.97 -4.23
C PRO A 15 -1.49 -13.71 -5.07
N GLU A 16 -2.03 -13.15 -6.15
CA GLU A 16 -2.96 -13.86 -7.04
C GLU A 16 -2.29 -15.09 -7.66
N LYS A 17 -1.07 -14.90 -8.18
CA LYS A 17 -0.26 -15.98 -8.77
C LYS A 17 0.00 -17.07 -7.74
N TYR A 18 0.49 -16.68 -6.56
CA TYR A 18 0.92 -17.63 -5.54
C TYR A 18 -0.25 -18.28 -4.79
N ALA A 19 -1.40 -17.62 -4.68
CA ALA A 19 -2.62 -18.22 -4.14
C ALA A 19 -3.15 -19.32 -5.05
N VAL A 20 -3.23 -19.09 -6.37
CA VAL A 20 -3.66 -20.13 -7.32
C VAL A 20 -2.65 -21.26 -7.36
N PHE A 21 -1.36 -20.95 -7.43
CA PHE A 21 -0.32 -21.96 -7.49
C PHE A 21 -0.25 -22.80 -6.20
N GLY A 22 -0.36 -22.17 -5.03
CA GLY A 22 -0.41 -22.86 -3.74
C GLY A 22 -1.60 -23.83 -3.64
N ARG A 23 -2.78 -23.45 -4.17
CA ARG A 23 -3.94 -24.35 -4.26
C ARG A 23 -3.67 -25.57 -5.15
N ILE A 24 -3.02 -25.37 -6.30
CA ILE A 24 -2.63 -26.48 -7.20
C ILE A 24 -1.70 -27.45 -6.46
N LEU A 25 -0.65 -26.94 -5.79
CA LEU A 25 0.30 -27.78 -5.05
C LEU A 25 -0.35 -28.50 -3.86
N SER A 26 -1.24 -27.82 -3.13
CA SER A 26 -1.99 -28.41 -2.02
C SER A 26 -2.85 -29.57 -2.50
N ARG A 27 -3.56 -29.39 -3.61
CA ARG A 27 -4.43 -30.43 -4.18
C ARG A 27 -3.65 -31.63 -4.70
N ILE A 28 -2.49 -31.40 -5.31
CA ILE A 28 -1.57 -32.48 -5.72
C ILE A 28 -1.14 -33.31 -4.51
N TYR A 29 -0.79 -32.64 -3.41
CA TYR A 29 -0.38 -33.30 -2.18
C TYR A 29 -1.54 -34.08 -1.53
N GLU A 30 -2.75 -33.51 -1.51
CA GLU A 30 -3.97 -34.19 -1.03
C GLU A 30 -4.27 -35.46 -1.82
N THR A 31 -4.18 -35.41 -3.16
CA THR A 31 -4.49 -36.53 -4.04
C THR A 31 -3.45 -37.65 -3.93
N HIS A 32 -2.16 -37.32 -3.90
CA HIS A 32 -1.09 -38.32 -3.99
C HIS A 32 -0.54 -38.75 -2.62
N GLY A 33 -0.75 -37.97 -1.57
CA GLY A 33 -0.17 -38.19 -0.24
C GLY A 33 1.36 -38.15 -0.21
N SER A 34 2.00 -37.60 -1.25
CA SER A 34 3.45 -37.57 -1.44
C SER A 34 3.92 -36.19 -1.91
N PRO A 35 5.05 -35.66 -1.42
CA PRO A 35 5.59 -34.39 -1.87
C PRO A 35 6.27 -34.48 -3.25
N VAL A 36 6.54 -35.68 -3.78
CA VAL A 36 7.29 -35.85 -5.04
C VAL A 36 6.57 -35.20 -6.23
N PRO A 37 5.27 -35.49 -6.50
CA PRO A 37 4.56 -34.86 -7.62
C PRO A 37 4.38 -33.35 -7.44
N MET A 38 4.29 -32.89 -6.18
CA MET A 38 4.22 -31.48 -5.83
C MET A 38 5.53 -30.75 -6.21
N VAL A 39 6.68 -31.33 -5.88
CA VAL A 39 8.00 -30.76 -6.21
C VAL A 39 8.26 -30.79 -7.72
N GLU A 40 7.87 -31.86 -8.42
CA GLU A 40 7.97 -31.94 -9.89
C GLU A 40 7.15 -30.83 -10.55
N THR A 41 5.92 -30.61 -10.06
CA THR A 41 5.06 -29.51 -10.53
C THR A 41 5.69 -28.16 -10.23
N TYR A 42 6.26 -28.00 -9.04
CA TYR A 42 6.99 -26.78 -8.67
C TYR A 42 8.14 -26.48 -9.63
N ILE A 43 8.97 -27.48 -9.91
CA ILE A 43 10.10 -27.34 -10.85
C ILE A 43 9.61 -27.03 -12.26
N SER A 44 8.49 -27.62 -12.72
CA SER A 44 7.90 -27.30 -14.03
C SER A 44 7.49 -25.83 -14.11
N VAL A 45 6.82 -25.29 -13.09
CA VAL A 45 6.46 -23.88 -13.05
C VAL A 45 7.69 -22.98 -12.96
N PHE A 46 8.68 -23.36 -12.14
CA PHE A 46 9.91 -22.58 -11.99
C PHE A 46 10.74 -22.52 -13.29
N THR A 47 10.83 -23.63 -14.02
CA THR A 47 11.67 -23.74 -15.23
C THR A 47 10.95 -23.34 -16.52
N LYS A 48 9.66 -23.67 -16.64
CA LYS A 48 8.87 -23.47 -17.88
C LYS A 48 7.79 -22.40 -17.73
N GLY A 49 7.50 -21.94 -16.51
CA GLY A 49 6.42 -20.99 -16.25
C GLY A 49 5.03 -21.58 -16.33
N THR A 50 4.87 -22.92 -16.37
CA THR A 50 3.57 -23.57 -16.57
C THR A 50 3.48 -24.95 -15.91
N CYS A 51 2.26 -25.32 -15.53
CA CYS A 51 1.89 -26.68 -15.16
C CYS A 51 0.45 -26.99 -15.58
N GLN A 52 0.16 -28.28 -15.79
CA GLN A 52 -1.20 -28.77 -15.98
C GLN A 52 -1.81 -29.11 -14.62
N SER A 53 -3.06 -28.70 -14.42
CA SER A 53 -3.88 -29.09 -13.28
C SER A 53 -5.13 -29.75 -13.81
N GLU A 54 -5.49 -30.91 -13.26
CA GLU A 54 -6.68 -31.65 -13.69
C GLU A 54 -7.97 -30.83 -13.52
N ASP A 55 -8.03 -29.96 -12.51
CA ASP A 55 -9.22 -29.16 -12.18
C ASP A 55 -9.19 -27.71 -12.69
N ASN A 56 -8.00 -27.09 -12.78
CA ASN A 56 -7.87 -25.67 -13.08
C ASN A 56 -7.39 -25.39 -14.52
N GLY A 57 -7.26 -26.42 -15.35
CA GLY A 57 -6.66 -26.32 -16.67
C GLY A 57 -5.15 -26.03 -16.60
N THR A 58 -4.64 -25.29 -17.58
CA THR A 58 -3.22 -24.94 -17.65
C THR A 58 -2.92 -23.68 -16.85
N PHE A 59 -2.09 -23.79 -15.82
CA PHE A 59 -1.54 -22.64 -15.12
C PHE A 59 -0.40 -22.03 -15.94
N LEU A 60 -0.41 -20.72 -16.11
CA LEU A 60 0.59 -19.96 -16.86
C LEU A 60 1.06 -18.75 -16.06
N CYS A 61 2.35 -18.67 -15.74
CA CYS A 61 2.91 -17.53 -15.00
C CYS A 61 2.66 -16.18 -15.71
N ARG A 62 2.66 -16.19 -17.05
CA ARG A 62 2.45 -14.99 -17.88
C ARG A 62 1.05 -14.39 -17.78
N ASP A 63 0.08 -15.14 -17.24
CA ASP A 63 -1.30 -14.64 -17.07
C ASP A 63 -1.42 -13.72 -15.85
N TYR A 64 -0.42 -13.74 -14.97
CA TYR A 64 -0.36 -12.94 -13.74
C TYR A 64 0.53 -11.72 -13.94
N ASP A 65 -0.11 -10.56 -13.99
CA ASP A 65 0.56 -9.27 -14.16
C ASP A 65 0.64 -8.51 -12.82
N GLN A 66 1.77 -7.87 -12.55
CA GLN A 66 1.99 -7.13 -11.30
C GLN A 66 1.05 -5.92 -11.16
N ARG A 67 0.70 -5.24 -12.26
CA ARG A 67 -0.24 -4.11 -12.19
C ARG A 67 -1.65 -4.59 -11.88
N LYS A 68 -2.07 -5.73 -12.44
CA LYS A 68 -3.33 -6.39 -12.06
C LYS A 68 -3.35 -6.73 -10.57
N ALA A 69 -2.24 -7.21 -10.01
CA ALA A 69 -2.12 -7.43 -8.57
C ALA A 69 -2.32 -6.11 -7.79
N PHE A 70 -1.73 -4.99 -8.21
CA PHE A 70 -1.99 -3.70 -7.55
C PHE A 70 -3.45 -3.27 -7.57
N MET A 71 -4.23 -3.64 -8.60
CA MET A 71 -5.66 -3.33 -8.71
C MET A 71 -6.58 -4.36 -8.04
N SER A 72 -6.04 -5.46 -7.52
CA SER A 72 -6.87 -6.55 -6.97
C SER A 72 -7.37 -6.27 -5.55
N GLY A 73 -6.77 -5.29 -4.85
CA GLY A 73 -7.34 -4.77 -3.59
C GLY A 73 -8.46 -3.76 -3.87
N SER A 74 -9.45 -3.68 -2.98
CA SER A 74 -10.52 -2.68 -3.10
C SER A 74 -10.14 -1.37 -2.41
N VAL A 75 -9.97 -0.32 -3.21
CA VAL A 75 -9.85 1.06 -2.69
C VAL A 75 -11.22 1.57 -2.28
N LYS A 76 -12.28 1.12 -2.95
CA LYS A 76 -13.66 1.48 -2.57
C LYS A 76 -13.96 1.06 -1.15
N ASP A 77 -13.63 -0.16 -0.75
CA ASP A 77 -13.90 -0.67 0.60
C ASP A 77 -13.15 0.14 1.66
N VAL A 78 -11.88 0.51 1.40
CA VAL A 78 -11.12 1.41 2.30
C VAL A 78 -11.84 2.75 2.49
N VAL A 79 -12.30 3.35 1.39
CA VAL A 79 -12.99 4.65 1.45
C VAL A 79 -14.38 4.54 2.07
N LEU A 80 -15.13 3.48 1.78
CA LEU A 80 -16.47 3.25 2.34
C LEU A 80 -16.40 2.96 3.85
N GLN A 81 -15.34 2.27 4.31
CA GLN A 81 -15.14 1.97 5.72
C GLN A 81 -14.81 3.22 6.55
N PHE A 82 -13.98 4.13 6.02
CA PHE A 82 -13.47 5.29 6.77
C PHE A 82 -14.07 6.63 6.35
N GLY A 83 -14.87 6.68 5.28
CA GLY A 83 -15.47 7.88 4.73
C GLY A 83 -14.44 8.99 4.51
N MET A 84 -14.69 10.17 5.10
CA MET A 84 -13.79 11.31 5.01
C MET A 84 -12.42 11.07 5.66
N GLU A 85 -12.30 10.17 6.64
CA GLU A 85 -11.03 9.85 7.31
C GLU A 85 -10.06 9.10 6.40
N SER A 86 -10.54 8.51 5.29
CA SER A 86 -9.69 7.92 4.24
C SER A 86 -8.68 8.91 3.67
N VAL A 87 -8.95 10.22 3.76
CA VAL A 87 -7.98 11.26 3.39
C VAL A 87 -6.72 11.23 4.25
N ILE A 88 -6.80 10.78 5.50
CA ILE A 88 -5.64 10.64 6.39
C ILE A 88 -4.71 9.56 5.82
N LEU A 89 -5.27 8.42 5.38
CA LEU A 89 -4.51 7.33 4.76
C LEU A 89 -3.86 7.79 3.45
N TYR A 90 -4.62 8.45 2.58
CA TYR A 90 -4.10 9.03 1.35
C TYR A 90 -2.94 10.01 1.63
N THR A 91 -3.13 10.93 2.58
CA THR A 91 -2.13 11.95 2.94
C THR A 91 -0.88 11.30 3.53
N ALA A 92 -1.04 10.34 4.43
CA ALA A 92 0.06 9.59 5.03
C ALA A 92 0.89 8.86 3.96
N LEU A 93 0.24 8.21 2.99
CA LEU A 93 0.93 7.56 1.89
C LEU A 93 1.65 8.58 1.00
N MET A 94 1.00 9.68 0.62
CA MET A 94 1.64 10.76 -0.14
C MET A 94 2.89 11.29 0.57
N LEU A 95 2.86 11.42 1.90
CA LEU A 95 3.98 11.91 2.71
C LEU A 95 4.97 10.82 3.13
N LYS A 96 4.85 9.58 2.61
CA LYS A 96 5.67 8.41 2.99
C LYS A 96 5.74 8.23 4.51
N LYS A 97 4.60 8.31 5.19
CA LYS A 97 4.48 8.08 6.64
C LYS A 97 4.34 6.60 6.96
N ARG A 98 4.61 6.26 8.21
CA ARG A 98 4.51 4.89 8.74
C ARG A 98 3.06 4.62 9.14
N ILE A 99 2.41 3.70 8.43
CA ILE A 99 1.04 3.28 8.65
C ILE A 99 1.07 1.89 9.28
N VAL A 100 0.46 1.75 10.45
CA VAL A 100 0.25 0.47 11.10
C VAL A 100 -1.23 0.12 11.01
N VAL A 101 -1.52 -1.12 10.61
CA VAL A 101 -2.88 -1.66 10.48
C VAL A 101 -3.02 -2.81 11.48
N TYR A 102 -4.08 -2.78 12.29
CA TYR A 102 -4.38 -3.81 13.26
C TYR A 102 -5.76 -4.43 13.04
N HIS A 103 -5.82 -5.76 13.13
CA HIS A 103 -7.05 -6.53 13.28
C HIS A 103 -6.73 -7.92 13.87
N PRO A 104 -7.57 -8.50 14.75
CA PRO A 104 -7.31 -9.82 15.35
C PRO A 104 -7.33 -10.98 14.33
N LYS A 105 -7.95 -10.78 13.16
CA LYS A 105 -7.94 -11.75 12.04
C LYS A 105 -6.92 -11.35 11.00
N VAL A 106 -5.96 -12.24 10.74
CA VAL A 106 -4.85 -12.03 9.81
C VAL A 106 -5.36 -11.80 8.38
N GLU A 107 -6.38 -12.54 7.97
CA GLU A 107 -6.97 -12.41 6.61
C GLU A 107 -7.42 -10.97 6.30
N VAL A 108 -8.05 -10.33 7.28
CA VAL A 108 -8.55 -8.94 7.16
C VAL A 108 -7.38 -7.95 7.06
N VAL A 109 -6.32 -8.16 7.85
CA VAL A 109 -5.11 -7.32 7.79
C VAL A 109 -4.44 -7.43 6.42
N LEU A 110 -4.29 -8.66 5.92
CA LEU A 110 -3.66 -8.94 4.63
C LEU A 110 -4.42 -8.28 3.48
N GLU A 111 -5.76 -8.42 3.47
CA GLU A 111 -6.62 -7.85 2.44
C GLU A 111 -6.62 -6.32 2.47
N PHE A 112 -6.84 -5.72 3.64
CA PHE A 112 -6.90 -4.27 3.77
C PHE A 112 -5.55 -3.59 3.46
N SER A 113 -4.45 -4.08 4.04
CA SER A 113 -3.13 -3.46 3.90
C SER A 113 -2.68 -3.44 2.44
N ARG A 114 -3.07 -4.47 1.68
CA ARG A 114 -2.77 -4.61 0.25
C ARG A 114 -3.50 -3.60 -0.63
N SER A 115 -4.64 -3.07 -0.20
CA SER A 115 -5.39 -2.05 -0.94
C SER A 115 -4.77 -0.66 -0.84
N LEU A 116 -4.04 -0.37 0.24
CA LEU A 116 -3.51 0.97 0.52
C LEU A 116 -2.55 1.52 -0.55
N PRO A 117 -1.58 0.76 -1.11
CA PRO A 117 -0.68 1.28 -2.15
C PRO A 117 -1.41 1.82 -3.39
N ALA A 118 -2.61 1.34 -3.70
CA ALA A 118 -3.40 1.81 -4.84
C ALA A 118 -3.89 3.26 -4.68
N LEU A 119 -3.99 3.80 -3.44
CA LEU A 119 -4.27 5.22 -3.18
C LEU A 119 -3.16 6.14 -3.72
N VAL A 120 -1.93 5.63 -3.87
CA VAL A 120 -0.78 6.34 -4.43
C VAL A 120 -0.22 5.61 -5.66
N TRP A 121 -1.13 5.22 -6.55
CA TRP A 121 -0.87 4.43 -7.75
C TRP A 121 0.33 4.88 -8.60
N HIS A 122 0.65 6.17 -8.65
CA HIS A 122 1.81 6.68 -9.40
C HIS A 122 3.16 6.09 -8.96
N ARG A 123 3.25 5.49 -7.76
CA ARG A 123 4.49 4.86 -7.24
C ARG A 123 4.60 3.37 -7.57
N GLN A 124 3.49 2.63 -7.60
CA GLN A 124 3.45 1.17 -7.81
C GLN A 124 4.55 0.41 -7.05
N ASP A 125 4.73 0.72 -5.77
CA ASP A 125 5.83 0.24 -4.96
C ASP A 125 5.35 -0.77 -3.91
N TRP A 126 5.72 -2.04 -4.08
CA TRP A 126 5.42 -3.09 -3.08
C TRP A 126 6.42 -3.12 -1.93
N SER A 127 7.58 -2.47 -2.05
CA SER A 127 8.62 -2.53 -1.01
C SER A 127 8.22 -1.88 0.31
N ILE A 128 7.21 -1.01 0.27
CA ILE A 128 6.64 -0.37 1.46
C ILE A 128 5.63 -1.25 2.21
N LEU A 129 5.20 -2.40 1.63
CA LEU A 129 4.11 -3.21 2.17
C LEU A 129 4.66 -4.42 2.94
N HIS A 130 4.35 -4.45 4.24
CA HIS A 130 4.63 -5.54 5.17
C HIS A 130 3.30 -6.03 5.77
N PRO A 131 2.52 -6.83 5.02
CA PRO A 131 1.10 -7.03 5.32
C PRO A 131 0.86 -7.92 6.55
N TYR A 132 1.89 -8.62 7.04
CA TYR A 132 1.85 -9.42 8.25
C TYR A 132 3.20 -9.37 8.95
N VAL A 133 3.23 -8.79 10.14
CA VAL A 133 4.40 -8.53 10.97
C VAL A 133 4.07 -8.90 12.41
N HIS A 134 5.05 -9.49 13.10
CA HIS A 134 5.00 -9.82 14.51
C HIS A 134 5.70 -8.76 15.35
N LEU A 135 5.34 -8.69 16.63
CA LEU A 135 6.00 -7.79 17.57
C LEU A 135 7.36 -8.32 18.08
N THR A 136 8.20 -8.79 17.17
CA THR A 136 9.55 -9.29 17.45
C THR A 136 10.61 -8.29 16.99
N PRO A 137 11.77 -8.17 17.68
CA PRO A 137 12.84 -7.27 17.27
C PRO A 137 13.33 -7.53 15.84
N GLU A 138 13.39 -8.79 15.41
CA GLU A 138 13.87 -9.19 14.09
C GLU A 138 13.03 -8.61 12.95
N GLU A 139 11.72 -8.46 13.15
CA GLU A 139 10.81 -7.89 12.16
C GLU A 139 10.62 -6.37 12.34
N ILE A 140 10.68 -5.88 13.59
CA ILE A 140 10.48 -4.46 13.91
C ILE A 140 11.69 -3.60 13.54
N ASP A 141 12.91 -4.03 13.85
CA ASP A 141 14.10 -3.19 13.70
C ASP A 141 14.34 -2.74 12.24
N PRO A 142 14.13 -3.59 11.22
CA PRO A 142 14.16 -3.16 9.83
C PRO A 142 13.12 -2.07 9.52
N LEU A 143 11.90 -2.18 10.04
CA LEU A 143 10.83 -1.18 9.81
C LEU A 143 11.23 0.20 10.34
N LYS A 144 11.88 0.25 11.51
CA LYS A 144 12.36 1.52 12.12
C LYS A 144 13.41 2.24 11.27
N CYS A 145 14.09 1.52 10.37
CA CYS A 145 15.11 2.08 9.49
C CYS A 145 14.53 2.67 8.19
N VAL A 146 13.23 2.47 7.91
CA VAL A 146 12.57 2.95 6.70
C VAL A 146 11.75 4.20 7.01
N SER A 147 11.77 5.19 6.12
CA SER A 147 11.06 6.47 6.32
C SER A 147 9.53 6.33 6.29
N GLY A 148 9.00 5.33 5.59
CA GLY A 148 7.56 5.07 5.45
C GLY A 148 7.27 3.65 5.00
N TYR A 149 6.19 3.08 5.54
CA TYR A 149 5.74 1.72 5.26
C TYR A 149 4.26 1.56 5.62
N ILE A 150 3.68 0.45 5.18
CA ILE A 150 2.41 -0.10 5.64
C ILE A 150 2.74 -1.42 6.32
N ALA A 151 2.48 -1.54 7.62
CA ALA A 151 2.73 -2.75 8.38
C ALA A 151 1.45 -3.27 9.05
N GLY A 152 1.12 -4.54 8.81
CA GLY A 152 -0.05 -5.21 9.34
C GLY A 152 0.28 -6.08 10.56
N PHE A 153 -0.52 -5.97 11.62
CA PHE A 153 -0.33 -6.69 12.88
C PHE A 153 -1.64 -7.35 13.33
N HIS A 154 -1.50 -8.46 14.03
CA HIS A 154 -2.63 -9.17 14.65
C HIS A 154 -2.64 -9.05 16.18
N GLU A 155 -1.54 -8.62 16.78
CA GLU A 155 -1.36 -8.37 18.20
C GLU A 155 -1.87 -6.97 18.57
N ALA A 156 -2.83 -6.89 19.50
CA ALA A 156 -3.45 -5.63 19.92
C ALA A 156 -2.43 -4.66 20.57
N GLU A 157 -1.36 -5.20 21.13
CA GLU A 157 -0.27 -4.50 21.80
C GLU A 157 0.44 -3.49 20.89
N VAL A 158 0.33 -3.63 19.56
CA VAL A 158 0.89 -2.67 18.60
C VAL A 158 0.31 -1.26 18.79
N SER A 159 -0.92 -1.15 19.30
CA SER A 159 -1.55 0.14 19.63
C SER A 159 -0.79 0.95 20.69
N ASN A 160 0.04 0.28 21.52
CA ASN A 160 0.87 0.93 22.53
C ASN A 160 2.26 1.30 21.99
N ARG A 161 2.57 1.00 20.73
CA ARG A 161 3.87 1.16 20.10
C ARG A 161 3.89 2.36 19.15
N SER A 162 3.65 3.55 19.70
CA SER A 162 3.67 4.81 18.94
C SER A 162 5.02 5.11 18.28
N ASP A 163 6.10 4.44 18.69
CA ASP A 163 7.40 4.46 17.99
C ASP A 163 7.34 3.83 16.59
N LEU A 164 6.35 2.96 16.33
CA LEU A 164 6.18 2.22 15.07
C LEU A 164 5.23 2.90 14.07
N TYR A 165 4.57 4.01 14.42
CA TYR A 165 3.62 4.60 13.48
C TYR A 165 3.47 6.10 13.59
N ASP A 166 3.16 6.67 12.45
CA ASP A 166 2.63 8.02 12.30
C ASP A 166 1.10 7.98 12.22
N VAL A 167 0.54 6.91 11.62
CA VAL A 167 -0.89 6.64 11.53
C VAL A 167 -1.16 5.21 11.98
N PHE A 168 -2.12 5.03 12.89
CA PHE A 168 -2.60 3.74 13.36
C PHE A 168 -4.04 3.52 12.92
N VAL A 169 -4.29 2.41 12.24
CA VAL A 169 -5.57 1.98 11.72
C VAL A 169 -6.04 0.78 12.52
N ASN A 170 -7.10 0.94 13.29
CA ASN A 170 -7.75 -0.16 13.98
C ASN A 170 -8.98 -0.60 13.18
N LEU A 171 -8.83 -1.68 12.40
CA LEU A 171 -9.90 -2.19 11.56
C LEU A 171 -11.03 -2.82 12.39
N ALA A 172 -10.75 -3.29 13.61
CA ALA A 172 -11.79 -3.87 14.48
C ALA A 172 -12.75 -2.81 15.01
N GLU A 173 -12.26 -1.58 15.17
CA GLU A 173 -13.04 -0.43 15.67
C GLU A 173 -13.42 0.56 14.56
N ASN A 174 -12.96 0.35 13.33
CA ASN A 174 -13.09 1.29 12.21
C ASN A 174 -12.57 2.69 12.55
N THR A 175 -11.41 2.77 13.21
CA THR A 175 -10.80 4.06 13.58
C THR A 175 -9.44 4.27 12.92
N VAL A 176 -9.17 5.53 12.56
CA VAL A 176 -7.84 5.99 12.14
C VAL A 176 -7.36 7.04 13.13
N SER A 177 -6.17 6.85 13.67
CA SER A 177 -5.57 7.77 14.64
C SER A 177 -4.18 8.22 14.17
N ILE A 178 -3.86 9.48 14.47
CA ILE A 178 -2.57 10.09 14.13
C ILE A 178 -1.73 10.18 15.39
N SER A 179 -0.49 9.71 15.34
CA SER A 179 0.44 9.79 16.46
C SER A 179 0.84 11.25 16.74
N HIS A 180 1.22 11.54 17.98
CA HIS A 180 1.55 12.91 18.39
C HIS A 180 2.67 13.53 17.53
N SER A 181 3.69 12.75 17.19
CA SER A 181 4.83 13.18 16.36
C SER A 181 4.46 13.49 14.91
N ALA A 182 3.36 12.93 14.40
CA ALA A 182 2.92 13.11 13.02
C ALA A 182 1.81 14.16 12.86
N LYS A 183 1.24 14.65 13.97
CA LYS A 183 0.07 15.53 13.98
C LYS A 183 0.28 16.82 13.18
N GLU A 184 1.47 17.41 13.28
CA GLU A 184 1.81 18.61 12.51
C GLU A 184 1.80 18.31 11.01
N ALA A 185 2.59 17.32 10.57
CA ALA A 185 2.72 16.92 9.17
C ALA A 185 1.40 16.47 8.53
N LEU A 186 0.49 15.89 9.31
CA LEU A 186 -0.82 15.40 8.88
C LEU A 186 -1.97 16.37 9.19
N THR A 187 -1.66 17.65 9.41
CA THR A 187 -2.69 18.67 9.63
C THR A 187 -3.56 18.83 8.38
N LEU A 188 -4.84 18.48 8.50
CA LEU A 188 -5.79 18.58 7.41
C LEU A 188 -6.27 20.03 7.22
N GLY A 189 -6.58 20.37 5.97
CA GLY A 189 -6.99 21.72 5.57
C GLY A 189 -7.95 21.67 4.41
N LYS A 190 -8.22 22.82 3.77
CA LYS A 190 -9.20 22.91 2.67
C LYS A 190 -8.86 21.96 1.52
N LEU A 191 -7.60 21.90 1.09
CA LEU A 191 -7.13 20.97 0.04
C LEU A 191 -7.45 19.51 0.40
N HIS A 192 -7.14 19.10 1.62
CA HIS A 192 -7.43 17.75 2.10
C HIS A 192 -8.94 17.46 2.12
N LYS A 193 -9.77 18.43 2.54
CA LYS A 193 -11.22 18.27 2.49
C LYS A 193 -11.73 18.04 1.06
N GLU A 194 -11.21 18.77 0.08
CA GLU A 194 -11.55 18.60 -1.34
C GLU A 194 -11.11 17.22 -1.86
N ILE A 195 -9.92 16.73 -1.45
CA ILE A 195 -9.46 15.38 -1.78
C ILE A 195 -10.35 14.33 -1.14
N GLY A 196 -10.68 14.46 0.15
CA GLY A 196 -11.56 13.55 0.86
C GLY A 196 -12.96 13.47 0.23
N GLN A 197 -13.51 14.61 -0.20
CA GLN A 197 -14.77 14.64 -0.94
C GLN A 197 -14.68 13.89 -2.27
N LEU A 198 -13.58 14.06 -3.03
CA LEU A 198 -13.35 13.32 -4.26
C LEU A 198 -13.24 11.80 -4.01
N LEU A 199 -12.52 11.39 -2.95
CA LEU A 199 -12.39 9.98 -2.57
C LEU A 199 -13.77 9.37 -2.33
N VAL A 200 -14.54 9.98 -1.42
CA VAL A 200 -15.87 9.50 -1.02
C VAL A 200 -16.83 9.49 -2.21
N GLN A 201 -16.93 10.58 -2.97
CA GLN A 201 -17.81 10.67 -4.13
C GLN A 201 -17.47 9.63 -5.22
N SER A 202 -16.19 9.37 -5.45
CA SER A 202 -15.78 8.38 -6.44
C SER A 202 -16.05 6.94 -5.96
N ALA A 203 -15.84 6.66 -4.68
CA ALA A 203 -16.09 5.33 -4.10
C ALA A 203 -17.58 5.00 -3.92
N GLU A 204 -18.42 5.98 -3.60
CA GLU A 204 -19.87 5.79 -3.44
C GLU A 204 -20.62 5.63 -4.77
N ASP A 205 -20.00 6.01 -5.89
CA ASP A 205 -20.54 5.81 -7.23
C ASP A 205 -20.57 4.31 -7.58
N LEU A 206 -21.78 3.74 -7.64
CA LEU A 206 -22.01 2.33 -7.93
C LEU A 206 -21.67 1.97 -9.38
N ASP A 207 -21.70 2.94 -10.30
CA ASP A 207 -21.39 2.73 -11.71
C ASP A 207 -19.87 2.75 -11.97
N LYS A 208 -19.07 3.19 -11.00
CA LYS A 208 -17.60 3.18 -11.08
C LYS A 208 -16.99 1.87 -10.60
N THR A 209 -16.16 1.31 -11.47
CA THR A 209 -15.24 0.20 -11.17
C THR A 209 -14.05 0.66 -10.31
N GLU A 210 -13.38 -0.27 -9.62
CA GLU A 210 -12.14 -0.01 -8.87
C GLU A 210 -11.09 0.76 -9.71
N SER A 211 -10.90 0.37 -10.97
CA SER A 211 -9.95 1.02 -11.86
C SER A 211 -10.32 2.48 -12.16
N GLN A 212 -11.61 2.80 -12.27
CA GLN A 212 -12.07 4.18 -12.45
C GLN A 212 -11.85 5.02 -11.20
N VAL A 213 -12.11 4.46 -10.00
CA VAL A 213 -11.83 5.15 -8.73
C VAL A 213 -10.33 5.43 -8.58
N ILE A 214 -9.48 4.43 -8.80
CA ILE A 214 -8.02 4.61 -8.81
C ILE A 214 -7.60 5.69 -9.81
N LYS A 215 -8.22 5.72 -11.01
CA LYS A 215 -7.92 6.72 -12.04
C LYS A 215 -8.28 8.14 -11.59
N ASP A 216 -9.41 8.34 -10.94
CA ASP A 216 -9.81 9.65 -10.40
C ASP A 216 -8.79 10.14 -9.35
N ILE A 217 -8.38 9.25 -8.45
CA ILE A 217 -7.34 9.52 -7.45
C ILE A 217 -6.00 9.86 -8.14
N CYS A 218 -5.64 9.14 -9.20
CA CYS A 218 -4.44 9.43 -10.00
C CYS A 218 -4.48 10.80 -10.66
N VAL A 219 -5.63 11.21 -11.20
CA VAL A 219 -5.81 12.54 -11.78
C VAL A 219 -5.58 13.59 -10.69
N LYS A 220 -6.23 13.44 -9.53
CA LYS A 220 -6.07 14.40 -8.44
C LYS A 220 -4.63 14.46 -7.90
N THR A 221 -3.99 13.31 -7.78
CA THR A 221 -2.59 13.21 -7.35
C THR A 221 -1.66 13.90 -8.34
N ARG A 222 -1.87 13.74 -9.64
CA ARG A 222 -1.09 14.44 -10.67
C ARG A 222 -1.30 15.95 -10.65
N GLU A 223 -2.50 16.44 -10.36
CA GLU A 223 -2.72 17.88 -10.15
C GLU A 223 -1.86 18.42 -9.00
N ILE A 224 -1.84 17.71 -7.87
CA ILE A 224 -1.05 18.10 -6.68
C ILE A 224 0.45 18.09 -6.98
N LEU A 225 0.94 17.02 -7.63
CA LEU A 225 2.35 16.93 -8.02
C LEU A 225 2.73 17.99 -9.07
N SER A 226 1.81 18.34 -9.97
CA SER A 226 2.00 19.41 -10.95
C SER A 226 2.15 20.78 -10.25
N ILE A 227 1.28 21.06 -9.26
CA ILE A 227 1.42 22.26 -8.42
C ILE A 227 2.82 22.28 -7.79
N LEU A 228 3.26 21.17 -7.19
CA LEU A 228 4.58 21.08 -6.58
C LEU A 228 5.72 21.32 -7.58
N SER A 229 5.65 20.70 -8.76
CA SER A 229 6.65 20.88 -9.82
C SER A 229 6.69 22.31 -10.38
N SER A 230 5.56 23.01 -10.41
CA SER A 230 5.49 24.41 -10.85
C SER A 230 6.18 25.37 -9.87
N LEU A 231 6.42 24.91 -8.64
CA LEU A 231 7.09 25.66 -7.58
C LEU A 231 8.59 25.34 -7.50
N SER A 232 9.07 24.30 -8.19
CA SER A 232 10.48 23.94 -8.24
C SER A 232 11.20 24.61 -9.41
N GLN A 233 12.50 24.87 -9.24
CA GLN A 233 13.37 25.39 -10.29
C GLN A 233 14.22 24.27 -10.88
N GLU A 234 14.48 24.32 -12.19
CA GLU A 234 15.50 23.49 -12.82
C GLU A 234 16.87 24.02 -12.41
N THR A 235 17.48 23.38 -11.41
CA THR A 235 18.91 23.57 -11.12
C THR A 235 19.70 22.76 -12.14
N GLY A 236 20.42 23.45 -13.03
CA GLY A 236 21.11 22.90 -14.21
C GLY A 236 22.22 21.86 -13.98
N ASP A 237 22.27 21.21 -12.82
CA ASP A 237 23.28 20.21 -12.44
C ASP A 237 22.67 18.94 -11.79
N ARG A 238 21.35 18.87 -11.61
CA ARG A 238 20.64 17.67 -11.12
C ARG A 238 19.44 17.37 -12.02
N ASP A 239 19.31 16.12 -12.46
CA ASP A 239 18.15 15.59 -13.21
C ASP A 239 16.79 15.71 -12.48
N ARG A 240 16.76 16.30 -11.27
CA ARG A 240 15.54 16.44 -10.46
C ARG A 240 15.29 17.89 -10.09
N PRO A 241 14.06 18.39 -10.33
CA PRO A 241 13.69 19.75 -9.99
C PRO A 241 13.76 19.96 -8.47
N THR A 242 14.42 21.05 -8.05
CA THR A 242 14.62 21.36 -6.64
C THR A 242 13.80 22.56 -6.21
N LEU A 243 13.24 22.49 -5.00
CA LEU A 243 12.29 23.45 -4.46
C LEU A 243 12.98 24.31 -3.40
N ASN A 244 12.96 25.64 -3.60
CA ASN A 244 13.40 26.59 -2.59
C ASN A 244 12.25 26.87 -1.62
N LEU A 245 12.42 26.50 -0.35
CA LEU A 245 11.42 26.67 0.72
C LEU A 245 10.95 28.12 0.88
N GLU A 246 11.79 29.11 0.55
CA GLU A 246 11.41 30.51 0.61
C GLU A 246 10.38 30.90 -0.46
N GLN A 247 10.44 30.28 -1.64
CA GLN A 247 9.49 30.54 -2.73
C GLN A 247 8.11 29.97 -2.42
N LEU A 248 8.05 28.83 -1.73
CA LEU A 248 6.81 28.23 -1.28
C LEU A 248 6.10 29.13 -0.25
N ARG A 249 6.88 29.72 0.69
CA ARG A 249 6.38 30.71 1.67
C ARG A 249 5.88 32.00 1.02
N GLN A 250 6.49 32.45 -0.08
CA GLN A 250 6.07 33.66 -0.79
C GLN A 250 4.69 33.52 -1.47
N LYS A 251 4.25 32.30 -1.78
CA LYS A 251 2.94 32.03 -2.42
C LYS A 251 1.75 32.20 -1.46
N LYS A 252 1.98 32.41 -0.15
CA LYS A 252 0.95 32.64 0.87
C LYS A 252 -0.16 31.58 0.87
N PHE A 253 0.22 30.30 0.75
CA PHE A 253 -0.73 29.22 0.91
C PHE A 253 -1.33 29.21 2.33
N PRO A 254 -2.54 28.66 2.53
CA PRO A 254 -3.02 28.36 3.88
C PRO A 254 -2.02 27.46 4.62
N PRO A 255 -1.81 27.65 5.94
CA PRO A 255 -0.74 26.95 6.68
C PRO A 255 -0.72 25.43 6.51
N ALA A 256 -1.89 24.79 6.53
CA ALA A 256 -2.01 23.34 6.33
C ALA A 256 -1.59 22.88 4.92
N THR A 257 -1.91 23.67 3.89
CA THR A 257 -1.51 23.39 2.50
C THR A 257 -0.03 23.61 2.31
N GLU A 258 0.52 24.68 2.88
CA GLU A 258 1.96 24.95 2.86
C GLU A 258 2.72 23.79 3.52
N ASN A 259 2.31 23.40 4.72
CA ASN A 259 2.95 22.33 5.46
C ASN A 259 2.90 20.98 4.72
N PHE A 260 1.76 20.66 4.13
CA PHE A 260 1.61 19.47 3.29
C PHE A 260 2.56 19.49 2.09
N LEU A 261 2.64 20.60 1.34
CA LEU A 261 3.51 20.70 0.18
C LEU A 261 5.01 20.62 0.57
N MET A 262 5.40 21.19 1.72
CA MET A 262 6.78 21.03 2.23
C MET A 262 7.13 19.57 2.51
N HIS A 263 6.25 18.86 3.22
CA HIS A 263 6.46 17.44 3.51
C HIS A 263 6.41 16.58 2.24
N LEU A 264 5.54 16.93 1.28
CA LEU A 264 5.45 16.24 0.01
C LEU A 264 6.73 16.44 -0.81
N ALA A 265 7.29 17.65 -0.83
CA ALA A 265 8.59 17.91 -1.46
C ALA A 265 9.71 17.05 -0.85
N ALA A 266 9.72 16.88 0.47
CA ALA A 266 10.67 15.99 1.14
C ALA A 266 10.48 14.53 0.71
N ALA A 267 9.23 14.07 0.68
CA ALA A 267 8.87 12.70 0.29
C ALA A 267 9.24 12.38 -1.17
N GLU A 268 9.10 13.35 -2.07
CA GLU A 268 9.47 13.26 -3.48
C GLU A 268 10.96 13.58 -3.76
N GLN A 269 11.77 13.81 -2.71
CA GLN A 269 13.20 14.13 -2.83
C GLN A 269 13.46 15.39 -3.68
N MET A 270 12.58 16.38 -3.57
CA MET A 270 12.65 17.66 -4.29
C MET A 270 13.24 18.80 -3.44
N LEU A 271 13.65 18.55 -2.20
CA LEU A 271 14.28 19.57 -1.35
C LEU A 271 15.79 19.65 -1.60
N LEU A 272 16.32 20.89 -1.62
CA LEU A 272 17.76 21.12 -1.45
C LEU A 272 18.13 20.77 -0.01
N THR A 273 18.79 19.64 0.19
CA THR A 273 19.59 19.37 1.40
C THR A 273 20.86 20.18 1.38
#